data_AF-A0AAV5DQN9-F1
#
_entry.id   AF-A0AAV5DQN9-F1
#
_cell.length_a   1.000
_cell.length_b   1.000
_cell.length_c   1.000
_cell.angle_alpha   90.00
_cell.angle_beta   90.00
_cell.angle_gamma   90.00
#
_symmetry.space_group_name_H-M   'P 1'
#
loop_
_entity.id
_entity.type
_entity.pdbx_description
1 polymer ?
#
loop_
_entity_poly.entity_id
_entity_poly.type
_entity_poly.pdbx_seq_one_letter_code
_entity_poly.pdbx_strand_id
1 'polypeptide(L)'
;MFAISVVTEIGNGNNTLFCSDRWIHGCSISDLAPSLLVAVAPRVVKNRAVAEAFTDQRWEQDIRGALSAEAYYEYYQLWALLLEFQLGVEEHQHSWVHDSSGSYSSKSAYRAYFQGSVVAVLGTGVLTAIGLSNAAPRHREQSFVEWWCKVERKASKPRRKGVNSAIILGAWTPWKTSNSCVFDGASPNMQAALNRFRDEAHWWGLAGAKKLQELNLGRVGNVS
;
A
#
# COMPACT_ATOMS: atom_id res chain seq x y z
N MET A 1 -1.02 -1.27 -4.31
CA MET A 1 -0.09 -1.03 -3.17
C MET A 1 1.02 -0.05 -3.55
N PHE A 2 1.79 -0.26 -4.62
CA PHE A 2 2.82 0.71 -5.03
C PHE A 2 2.26 2.12 -5.33
N ALA A 3 1.15 2.21 -6.07
CA ALA A 3 0.50 3.49 -6.40
C ALA A 3 -0.05 4.28 -5.19
N ILE A 4 -0.40 3.61 -4.09
CA ILE A 4 -0.80 4.29 -2.83
C ILE A 4 0.40 4.65 -1.95
N SER A 5 1.61 4.22 -2.36
CA SER A 5 2.87 4.46 -1.65
C SER A 5 3.78 5.46 -2.37
N VAL A 6 3.26 6.07 -3.42
CA VAL A 6 3.89 7.14 -4.18
C VAL A 6 2.93 8.30 -4.19
N VAL A 7 3.31 9.41 -3.56
CA VAL A 7 2.61 10.68 -3.75
C VAL A 7 3.29 11.33 -4.95
N THR A 8 2.50 11.59 -5.99
CA THR A 8 3.00 12.35 -7.14
C THR A 8 2.62 13.80 -6.88
N GLU A 9 3.60 14.60 -6.49
CA GLU A 9 3.43 16.05 -6.54
C GLU A 9 3.55 16.46 -8.01
N ILE A 10 2.57 17.23 -8.47
CA ILE A 10 2.59 17.74 -9.84
C ILE A 10 3.68 18.77 -9.90
N GLY A 11 4.69 18.49 -10.73
CA GLY A 11 5.77 19.42 -11.00
C GLY A 11 5.27 20.58 -11.86
N ASN A 12 5.96 20.86 -12.96
CA ASN A 12 5.62 21.94 -13.88
C ASN A 12 4.29 21.75 -14.64
N GLY A 13 3.65 20.58 -14.57
CA GLY A 13 2.34 20.31 -15.17
C GLY A 13 2.31 20.16 -16.69
N ASN A 14 3.46 20.10 -17.37
CA ASN A 14 3.53 20.01 -18.84
C ASN A 14 3.10 18.64 -19.38
N ASN A 15 3.32 17.58 -18.61
CA ASN A 15 3.01 16.19 -18.99
C ASN A 15 1.77 15.63 -18.27
N THR A 16 0.98 16.50 -17.61
CA THR A 16 -0.27 16.13 -16.92
C THR A 16 -1.44 16.74 -17.65
N LEU A 17 -2.45 15.95 -17.98
CA LEU A 17 -3.67 16.44 -18.60
C LEU A 17 -4.61 17.05 -17.56
N PHE A 18 -5.02 18.29 -17.80
CA PHE A 18 -5.87 19.09 -16.90
C PHE A 18 -7.20 18.40 -16.59
N CYS A 19 -7.89 17.85 -17.59
CA CYS A 19 -9.23 17.29 -17.36
C CYS A 19 -9.23 15.82 -16.95
N SER A 20 -8.32 15.00 -17.49
CA SER A 20 -8.41 13.53 -17.42
C SER A 20 -7.49 12.89 -16.38
N ASP A 21 -6.36 13.52 -16.06
CA ASP A 21 -5.41 12.92 -15.11
C ASP A 21 -5.84 13.19 -13.66
N ARG A 22 -5.44 12.30 -12.74
CA ARG A 22 -5.82 12.35 -11.33
C ARG A 22 -4.82 13.15 -10.51
N TRP A 23 -4.95 14.47 -10.60
CA TRP A 23 -3.94 15.40 -10.11
C TRP A 23 -4.48 16.32 -9.00
N ILE A 24 -5.80 16.38 -8.78
CA ILE A 24 -6.42 17.12 -7.67
C ILE A 24 -6.86 16.13 -6.59
N HIS A 25 -6.09 16.01 -5.50
CA HIS A 25 -6.39 15.10 -4.39
C HIS A 25 -6.67 13.64 -4.82
N GLY A 26 -6.06 13.18 -5.92
CA GLY A 26 -6.29 11.85 -6.50
C GLY A 26 -7.54 11.73 -7.38
N CYS A 27 -8.25 12.82 -7.64
CA CYS A 27 -9.38 12.92 -8.56
C CYS A 27 -8.97 13.66 -9.86
N SER A 28 -9.69 13.37 -10.95
CA SER A 28 -9.61 14.18 -12.18
C SER A 28 -10.69 15.26 -12.20
N ILE A 29 -10.52 16.33 -12.98
CA ILE A 29 -11.57 17.32 -13.16
C ILE A 29 -12.80 16.71 -13.85
N SER A 30 -12.61 15.67 -14.69
CA SER A 30 -13.74 14.93 -15.28
C SER A 30 -14.59 14.20 -14.25
N ASP A 31 -14.01 13.82 -13.11
CA ASP A 31 -14.74 13.22 -11.98
C ASP A 31 -15.43 14.31 -11.13
N LEU A 32 -14.78 15.47 -10.96
CA LEU A 32 -15.21 16.53 -10.05
C LEU A 32 -16.24 17.50 -10.67
N ALA A 33 -16.10 17.78 -11.96
CA ALA A 33 -16.86 18.82 -12.68
C ALA A 33 -17.34 18.35 -14.07
N PRO A 34 -18.08 17.23 -14.16
CA PRO A 34 -18.52 16.69 -15.45
C PRO A 34 -19.50 17.61 -16.19
N SER A 35 -20.36 18.33 -15.47
CA SER A 35 -21.36 19.25 -16.06
C SER A 35 -20.69 20.49 -16.65
N LEU A 36 -19.62 20.98 -16.01
CA LEU A 36 -18.81 22.09 -16.49
C LEU A 36 -18.09 21.75 -17.79
N LEU A 37 -17.55 20.53 -17.91
CA LEU A 37 -16.82 20.11 -19.10
C LEU A 37 -17.69 20.03 -20.36
N VAL A 38 -19.02 19.97 -20.24
CA VAL A 38 -19.94 20.06 -21.39
C VAL A 38 -19.78 21.40 -22.13
N ALA A 39 -19.42 22.46 -21.40
CA ALA A 39 -19.16 23.79 -21.95
C ALA A 39 -17.72 23.95 -22.49
N VAL A 40 -16.89 22.92 -22.42
CA VAL A 40 -15.50 22.95 -22.87
C VAL A 40 -15.37 22.14 -24.15
N ALA A 41 -14.63 22.66 -25.13
CA ALA A 41 -14.44 21.95 -26.40
C ALA A 41 -13.78 20.57 -26.17
N PRO A 42 -14.26 19.47 -26.79
CA PRO A 42 -13.72 18.13 -26.55
C PRO A 42 -12.21 17.99 -26.81
N ARG A 43 -11.68 18.79 -27.73
CA ARG A 43 -10.24 18.84 -28.02
C ARG A 43 -9.44 19.40 -26.84
N VAL A 44 -9.97 20.40 -26.13
CA VAL A 44 -9.34 20.97 -24.93
C VAL A 44 -9.39 19.95 -23.80
N VAL A 45 -10.55 19.33 -23.55
CA VAL A 45 -10.72 18.31 -22.51
C VAL A 45 -9.70 17.17 -22.65
N LYS A 46 -9.38 16.75 -23.88
CA LYS A 46 -8.46 15.64 -24.12
C LYS A 46 -6.97 16.00 -24.07
N ASN A 47 -6.60 17.25 -24.34
CA ASN A 47 -5.21 17.59 -24.65
C ASN A 47 -4.62 18.73 -23.80
N ARG A 48 -5.44 19.48 -23.05
CA ARG A 48 -4.96 20.60 -22.26
C ARG A 48 -4.02 20.09 -21.17
N ALA A 49 -2.78 20.55 -21.18
CA ALA A 49 -1.86 20.29 -20.08
C ALA A 49 -2.20 21.19 -18.86
N VAL A 50 -1.88 20.73 -17.65
CA VAL A 50 -2.07 21.52 -16.42
C VAL A 50 -1.29 22.84 -16.52
N ALA A 51 -0.04 22.82 -16.98
CA ALA A 51 0.77 24.04 -17.16
C ALA A 51 0.08 25.08 -18.06
N GLU A 52 -0.47 24.63 -19.18
CA GLU A 52 -1.17 25.49 -20.13
C GLU A 52 -2.47 26.04 -19.54
N ALA A 53 -3.17 25.24 -18.73
CA ALA A 53 -4.42 25.63 -18.11
C ALA A 53 -4.23 26.81 -17.14
N PHE A 54 -3.16 26.80 -16.35
CA PHE A 54 -2.84 27.86 -15.39
C PHE A 54 -2.23 29.11 -16.03
N THR A 55 -1.57 28.97 -17.17
CA THR A 55 -0.98 30.11 -17.89
C THR A 55 -2.09 31.08 -18.30
N ASP A 56 -1.99 32.36 -17.90
CA ASP A 56 -2.98 33.41 -18.20
C ASP A 56 -4.44 33.05 -17.87
N GLN A 57 -4.67 32.18 -16.86
CA GLN A 57 -6.00 31.66 -16.51
C GLN A 57 -6.74 31.03 -17.71
N ARG A 58 -6.01 30.35 -18.59
CA ARG A 58 -6.54 29.81 -19.85
C ARG A 58 -7.72 28.85 -19.65
N TRP A 59 -7.71 28.10 -18.55
CA TRP A 59 -8.78 27.17 -18.23
C TRP A 59 -10.15 27.85 -18.07
N GLU A 60 -10.20 29.09 -17.57
CA GLU A 60 -11.43 29.88 -17.48
C GLU A 60 -11.92 30.30 -18.87
N GLN A 61 -10.98 30.63 -19.76
CA GLN A 61 -11.25 31.06 -21.13
C GLN A 61 -11.71 29.90 -22.05
N ASP A 62 -11.38 28.67 -21.67
CA ASP A 62 -11.77 27.46 -22.38
C ASP A 62 -13.26 27.09 -22.17
N ILE A 63 -13.90 27.66 -21.14
CA ILE A 63 -15.32 27.50 -20.84
C ILE A 63 -16.13 28.40 -21.77
N ARG A 64 -16.99 27.80 -22.62
CA ARG A 64 -17.75 28.52 -23.64
C ARG A 64 -19.23 28.18 -23.61
N GLY A 65 -20.05 29.19 -23.87
CA GLY A 65 -21.49 29.04 -23.99
C GLY A 65 -22.22 29.20 -22.66
N ALA A 66 -23.51 28.86 -22.65
CA ALA A 66 -24.34 28.95 -21.47
C ALA A 66 -24.08 27.76 -20.53
N LEU A 67 -23.86 28.05 -19.25
CA LEU A 67 -23.70 27.05 -18.21
C LEU A 67 -25.06 26.73 -17.57
N SER A 68 -25.28 25.45 -17.24
CA SER A 68 -26.36 25.06 -16.34
C SER A 68 -26.07 25.53 -14.91
N ALA A 69 -27.08 25.48 -14.04
CA ALA A 69 -26.89 25.81 -12.62
C ALA A 69 -25.87 24.87 -11.96
N GLU A 70 -25.90 23.59 -12.32
CA GLU A 70 -24.97 22.56 -11.85
C GLU A 70 -23.54 22.87 -12.32
N ALA A 71 -23.36 23.23 -13.60
CA ALA A 71 -22.06 23.62 -14.14
C ALA A 71 -21.51 24.89 -13.46
N TYR A 72 -22.37 25.85 -13.11
CA TYR A 72 -21.97 27.02 -12.32
C TYR A 72 -21.49 26.63 -10.91
N TYR A 73 -22.16 25.69 -10.25
CA TYR A 73 -21.72 25.20 -8.93
C TYR A 73 -20.36 24.49 -9.03
N GLU A 74 -20.20 23.60 -10.00
CA GLU A 74 -18.94 22.90 -10.26
C GLU A 74 -17.80 23.88 -10.58
N TYR A 75 -18.08 24.94 -11.34
CA TYR A 75 -17.12 26.02 -11.60
C TYR A 75 -16.61 26.66 -10.31
N TYR A 76 -17.49 27.06 -9.39
CA TYR A 76 -17.06 27.69 -8.13
C TYR A 76 -16.23 26.74 -7.25
N GLN A 77 -16.61 25.47 -7.18
CA GLN A 77 -15.86 24.46 -6.45
C GLN A 77 -14.46 24.28 -7.03
N LEU A 78 -14.37 24.12 -8.36
CA LEU A 78 -13.10 23.98 -9.05
C LEU A 78 -12.23 25.23 -8.90
N TRP A 79 -12.81 26.43 -9.08
CA TRP A 79 -12.11 27.70 -8.91
C TRP A 79 -11.50 27.84 -7.51
N ALA A 80 -12.26 27.52 -6.46
CA ALA A 80 -11.76 27.56 -5.09
C ALA A 80 -10.59 26.58 -4.86
N LEU A 81 -10.69 25.36 -5.41
CA LEU A 81 -9.61 24.36 -5.33
C LEU A 81 -8.35 24.78 -6.09
N LEU A 82 -8.51 25.40 -7.26
CA LEU A 82 -7.40 25.83 -8.10
C LEU A 82 -6.73 27.12 -7.59
N LEU A 83 -7.44 27.95 -6.81
CA LEU A 83 -6.91 29.20 -6.26
C LEU A 83 -5.75 28.96 -5.28
N GLU A 84 -5.80 27.88 -4.51
CA GLU A 84 -4.75 27.50 -3.55
C GLU A 84 -3.64 26.65 -4.19
N PHE A 85 -3.82 26.22 -5.45
CA PHE A 85 -2.92 25.30 -6.11
C PHE A 85 -1.73 26.02 -6.76
N GLN A 86 -0.52 25.54 -6.48
CA GLN A 86 0.72 26.07 -7.06
C GLN A 86 1.45 24.99 -7.85
N LEU A 87 1.85 25.31 -9.08
CA LEU A 87 2.70 24.45 -9.89
C LEU A 87 4.15 24.48 -9.40
N GLY A 88 4.81 23.32 -9.40
CA GLY A 88 6.23 23.21 -9.11
C GLY A 88 7.11 23.76 -10.25
N VAL A 89 8.35 24.14 -9.93
CA VAL A 89 9.32 24.68 -10.91
C VAL A 89 9.97 23.58 -11.76
N GLU A 90 9.98 22.33 -11.28
CA GLU A 90 10.69 21.18 -11.87
C GLU A 90 9.72 20.11 -12.40
N GLU A 91 10.19 19.13 -13.19
CA GLU A 91 9.39 17.96 -13.58
C GLU A 91 8.94 17.11 -12.37
N HIS A 92 7.89 16.31 -12.56
CA HIS A 92 7.23 15.48 -11.54
C HIS A 92 8.18 14.86 -10.50
N GLN A 93 7.98 15.17 -9.21
CA GLN A 93 8.61 14.43 -8.12
C GLN A 93 7.66 13.33 -7.62
N HIS A 94 8.04 12.08 -7.89
CA HIS A 94 7.44 10.92 -7.25
C HIS A 94 8.08 10.77 -5.87
N SER A 95 7.35 11.14 -4.81
CA SER A 95 7.84 10.97 -3.44
C SER A 95 7.33 9.65 -2.84
N TRP A 96 8.28 8.86 -2.36
CA TRP A 96 8.04 7.62 -1.64
C TRP A 96 7.64 7.90 -0.19
N VAL A 97 6.37 7.66 0.16
CA VAL A 97 5.81 8.05 1.49
C VAL A 97 6.33 7.25 2.68
N HIS A 98 7.06 6.16 2.46
CA HIS A 98 7.54 5.30 3.55
C HIS A 98 9.00 5.56 3.95
N ASP A 99 9.59 6.65 3.48
CA ASP A 99 10.92 7.09 3.89
C ASP A 99 11.01 8.63 3.91
N SER A 100 11.71 9.19 4.88
CA SER A 100 11.85 10.65 5.02
C SER A 100 12.66 11.30 3.88
N SER A 101 13.40 10.51 3.10
CA SER A 101 14.09 11.00 1.90
C SER A 101 13.16 11.21 0.70
N GLY A 102 11.90 10.76 0.78
CA GLY A 102 10.99 10.76 -0.36
C GLY A 102 11.46 9.86 -1.52
N SER A 103 12.52 9.07 -1.34
CA SER A 103 13.08 8.22 -2.39
C SER A 103 12.71 6.77 -2.17
N TYR A 104 12.35 6.09 -3.25
CA TYR A 104 12.16 4.64 -3.21
C TYR A 104 13.48 3.96 -2.87
N SER A 105 13.43 3.07 -1.88
CA SER A 105 14.46 2.05 -1.72
C SER A 105 13.77 0.71 -1.49
N SER A 106 14.41 -0.37 -1.96
CA SER A 106 13.93 -1.72 -1.64
C SER A 106 13.79 -1.87 -0.12
N LYS A 107 14.71 -1.30 0.67
CA LYS A 107 14.70 -1.37 2.14
C LYS A 107 13.47 -0.71 2.78
N SER A 108 13.07 0.48 2.35
CA SER A 108 11.91 1.20 2.89
C SER A 108 10.58 0.57 2.45
N ALA A 109 10.51 0.06 1.21
CA ALA A 109 9.40 -0.76 0.75
C ALA A 109 9.26 -2.06 1.56
N TYR A 110 10.37 -2.78 1.78
CA TYR A 110 10.36 -3.95 2.65
C TYR A 110 9.90 -3.61 4.08
N ARG A 111 10.38 -2.51 4.68
CA ARG A 111 9.89 -2.10 6.02
C ARG A 111 8.38 -1.87 6.06
N ALA A 112 7.84 -1.11 5.11
CA ALA A 112 6.42 -0.78 5.06
C ALA A 112 5.52 -2.02 4.89
N TYR A 113 5.87 -2.93 3.98
CA TYR A 113 5.02 -4.06 3.63
C TYR A 113 5.27 -5.32 4.46
N PHE A 114 6.49 -5.49 4.99
CA PHE A 114 6.94 -6.73 5.62
C PHE A 114 6.86 -6.68 7.15
N GLN A 115 7.29 -5.59 7.81
CA GLN A 115 7.39 -5.58 9.28
C GLN A 115 6.01 -5.67 9.96
N GLY A 116 5.00 -4.91 9.53
CA GLY A 116 3.67 -4.98 10.14
C GLY A 116 2.99 -6.36 9.96
N SER A 117 3.13 -6.94 8.77
CA SER A 117 2.47 -8.19 8.39
C SER A 117 3.13 -9.43 9.01
N VAL A 118 4.46 -9.45 9.11
CA VAL A 118 5.22 -10.53 9.76
C VAL A 118 4.94 -10.56 11.26
N VAL A 119 4.87 -9.39 11.90
CA VAL A 119 4.55 -9.28 13.32
C VAL A 119 3.13 -9.76 13.60
N ALA A 120 2.17 -9.43 12.74
CA ALA A 120 0.80 -9.90 12.88
C ALA A 120 0.68 -11.43 12.74
N VAL A 121 1.22 -12.02 11.66
CA VAL A 121 1.14 -13.48 11.43
C VAL A 121 1.87 -14.28 12.52
N LEU A 122 3.09 -13.87 12.88
CA LEU A 122 3.88 -14.55 13.91
C LEU A 122 3.29 -14.30 15.31
N GLY A 123 2.80 -13.10 15.58
CA GLY A 123 2.33 -12.66 16.89
C GLY A 123 0.95 -13.17 17.30
N THR A 124 -0.06 -13.12 16.42
CA THR A 124 -1.44 -13.47 16.81
C THR A 124 -1.71 -14.97 16.74
N GLY A 125 -1.22 -15.65 15.70
CA GLY A 125 -1.53 -17.07 15.45
C GLY A 125 -0.41 -18.04 15.83
N VAL A 126 0.81 -17.81 15.33
CA VAL A 126 1.88 -18.83 15.36
C VAL A 126 2.52 -18.96 16.74
N LEU A 127 2.99 -17.85 17.33
CA LEU A 127 3.62 -17.87 18.64
C LEU A 127 2.64 -18.29 19.75
N THR A 128 1.38 -17.87 19.65
CA THR A 128 0.31 -18.30 20.56
C THR A 128 0.12 -19.81 20.52
N ALA A 129 0.04 -20.41 19.33
CA ALA A 129 -0.18 -21.85 19.17
C ALA A 129 0.96 -22.71 19.76
N ILE A 130 2.19 -22.17 19.81
CA ILE A 130 3.36 -22.89 20.34
C ILE A 130 3.72 -22.51 21.79
N GLY A 131 2.88 -21.71 22.47
CA GLY A 131 3.08 -21.29 23.86
C GLY A 131 4.18 -20.24 24.06
N LEU A 132 4.47 -19.44 23.04
CA LEU A 132 5.47 -18.36 23.06
C LEU A 132 4.83 -16.97 22.83
N SER A 133 3.54 -16.79 23.15
CA SER A 133 2.81 -15.51 23.02
C SER A 133 3.54 -14.33 23.68
N ASN A 134 4.16 -14.55 24.84
CA ASN A 134 4.98 -13.54 25.55
C ASN A 134 6.28 -13.15 24.83
N ALA A 135 6.55 -13.73 23.67
CA ALA A 135 7.66 -13.40 22.79
C ALA A 135 7.20 -12.75 21.48
N ALA A 136 5.91 -12.40 21.35
CA ALA A 136 5.43 -11.64 20.20
C ALA A 136 6.22 -10.32 20.05
N PRO A 137 6.58 -9.94 18.81
CA PRO A 137 7.30 -8.70 18.58
C PRO A 137 6.49 -7.51 19.10
N ARG A 138 7.09 -6.70 19.96
CA ARG A 138 6.45 -5.46 20.45
C ARG A 138 6.77 -4.31 19.50
N HIS A 139 5.93 -3.27 19.47
CA HIS A 139 6.15 -2.06 18.64
C HIS A 139 7.52 -1.38 18.84
N ARG A 140 8.23 -1.65 19.94
CA ARG A 140 9.58 -1.12 20.22
C ARG A 140 10.72 -2.00 19.68
N GLU A 141 10.47 -3.24 19.26
CA GLU A 141 11.48 -4.14 18.72
C GLU A 141 11.69 -3.85 17.22
N GLN A 142 12.77 -3.14 16.90
CA GLN A 142 13.05 -2.69 15.53
C GLN A 142 13.84 -3.71 14.68
N SER A 143 14.38 -4.76 15.30
CA SER A 143 15.24 -5.76 14.67
C SER A 143 14.61 -7.16 14.70
N PHE A 144 14.31 -7.67 13.51
CA PHE A 144 13.79 -9.04 13.33
C PHE A 144 14.79 -10.10 13.80
N VAL A 145 16.10 -9.87 13.59
CA VAL A 145 17.16 -10.81 13.97
C VAL A 145 17.29 -10.89 15.50
N GLU A 146 17.28 -9.75 16.19
CA GLU A 146 17.35 -9.73 17.66
C GLU A 146 16.10 -10.38 18.28
N TRP A 147 14.92 -10.09 17.71
CA TRP A 147 13.68 -10.73 18.09
C TRP A 147 13.72 -12.25 17.89
N TRP A 148 14.19 -12.73 16.73
CA TRP A 148 14.34 -14.15 16.45
C TRP A 148 15.24 -14.82 17.49
N CYS A 149 16.44 -14.30 17.72
CA CYS A 149 17.38 -14.82 18.73
C CYS A 149 16.74 -14.95 20.12
N LYS A 150 15.91 -13.98 20.50
CA LYS A 150 15.16 -13.99 21.76
C LYS A 150 14.10 -15.10 21.80
N VAL A 151 13.33 -15.30 20.73
CA VAL A 151 12.32 -16.37 20.63
C VAL A 151 12.98 -17.74 20.69
N GLU A 152 14.06 -17.94 19.94
CA GLU A 152 14.81 -19.19 19.92
C GLU A 152 15.40 -19.53 21.31
N ARG A 153 15.95 -18.53 22.02
CA ARG A 153 16.45 -18.70 23.39
C ARG A 153 15.36 -19.14 24.36
N LYS A 154 14.14 -18.62 24.21
CA LYS A 154 12.97 -18.99 25.03
C LYS A 154 12.43 -20.38 24.69
N ALA A 155 12.67 -20.87 23.47
CA ALA A 155 12.31 -22.23 23.10
C ALA A 155 13.27 -23.25 23.74
N SER A 156 12.70 -24.33 24.28
CA SER A 156 13.48 -25.48 24.75
C SER A 156 14.35 -26.05 23.62
N LYS A 157 15.59 -26.49 23.92
CA LYS A 157 16.55 -26.99 22.92
C LYS A 157 15.94 -27.97 21.88
N PRO A 158 15.10 -28.96 22.25
CA PRO A 158 14.52 -29.89 21.28
C PRO A 158 13.58 -29.23 20.25
N ARG A 159 12.95 -28.11 20.61
CA ARG A 159 11.94 -27.41 19.82
C ARG A 159 12.52 -26.34 18.91
N ARG A 160 13.76 -25.88 19.13
CA ARG A 160 14.37 -24.76 18.41
C ARG A 160 14.35 -24.92 16.90
N LYS A 161 14.70 -26.11 16.39
CA LYS A 161 14.66 -26.39 14.95
C LYS A 161 13.26 -26.17 14.36
N GLY A 162 12.22 -26.70 15.02
CA GLY A 162 10.85 -26.49 14.60
C GLY A 162 10.43 -25.01 14.67
N VAL A 163 10.82 -24.33 15.75
CA VAL A 163 10.50 -22.90 15.96
C VAL A 163 11.16 -22.04 14.89
N ASN A 164 12.42 -22.29 14.55
CA ASN A 164 13.12 -21.60 13.47
C ASN A 164 12.44 -21.81 12.12
N SER A 165 12.04 -23.06 11.80
CA SER A 165 11.26 -23.34 10.59
C SER A 165 9.92 -22.60 10.57
N ALA A 166 9.21 -22.54 11.71
CA ALA A 166 7.96 -21.81 11.82
C ALA A 166 8.15 -20.28 11.66
N ILE A 167 9.24 -19.73 12.19
CA ILE A 167 9.60 -18.31 12.02
C ILE A 167 9.89 -18.00 10.55
N ILE A 168 10.67 -18.83 9.86
CA ILE A 168 10.96 -18.68 8.43
C ILE A 168 9.65 -18.70 7.64
N LEU A 169 8.80 -19.68 7.90
CA LEU A 169 7.54 -19.83 7.20
C LEU A 169 6.58 -18.66 7.45
N GLY A 170 6.53 -18.17 8.69
CA GLY A 170 5.69 -17.02 9.05
C GLY A 170 6.25 -15.70 8.51
N ALA A 171 7.57 -15.58 8.34
CA ALA A 171 8.19 -14.46 7.62
C ALA A 171 7.92 -14.54 6.10
N TRP A 172 7.85 -15.74 5.53
CA TRP A 172 7.57 -15.97 4.12
C TRP A 172 6.10 -15.73 3.74
N THR A 173 5.18 -15.99 4.67
CA THR A 173 3.73 -15.97 4.41
C THR A 173 3.19 -14.59 3.98
N PRO A 174 3.59 -13.46 4.62
CA PRO A 174 3.24 -12.12 4.15
C PRO A 174 3.70 -11.84 2.72
N TRP A 175 4.92 -12.25 2.36
CA TRP A 175 5.42 -12.08 0.99
C TRP A 175 4.52 -12.81 -0.02
N LYS A 176 4.16 -14.08 0.23
CA LYS A 176 3.23 -14.83 -0.63
C LYS A 176 1.84 -14.18 -0.71
N THR A 177 1.35 -13.64 0.40
CA THR A 177 0.04 -12.99 0.46
C THR A 177 0.02 -11.69 -0.33
N SER A 178 1.04 -10.84 -0.15
CA SER A 178 1.20 -9.59 -0.91
C SER A 178 1.33 -9.85 -2.40
N ASN A 179 2.12 -10.85 -2.82
CA ASN A 179 2.23 -11.21 -4.23
C ASN A 179 0.89 -11.65 -4.83
N SER A 180 0.12 -12.47 -4.12
CA SER A 180 -1.20 -12.90 -4.60
C SER A 180 -2.18 -11.72 -4.72
N CYS A 181 -2.09 -10.72 -3.83
CA CYS A 181 -2.89 -9.50 -3.95
C CYS A 181 -2.49 -8.67 -5.18
N VAL A 182 -1.19 -8.62 -5.49
CA VAL A 182 -0.65 -7.81 -6.59
C VAL A 182 -0.89 -8.46 -7.95
N PHE A 183 -0.68 -9.77 -8.07
CA PHE A 183 -0.73 -10.47 -9.36
C PHE A 183 -2.06 -11.18 -9.63
N ASP A 184 -2.76 -11.63 -8.60
CA ASP A 184 -4.01 -12.42 -8.75
C ASP A 184 -5.26 -11.63 -8.31
N GLY A 185 -5.10 -10.36 -7.90
CA GLY A 185 -6.21 -9.53 -7.43
C GLY A 185 -6.86 -10.00 -6.11
N ALA A 186 -6.18 -10.87 -5.36
CA ALA A 186 -6.69 -11.37 -4.08
C ALA A 186 -6.83 -10.24 -3.04
N SER A 187 -7.83 -10.33 -2.15
CA SER A 187 -7.98 -9.37 -1.05
C SER A 187 -7.03 -9.69 0.11
N PRO A 188 -6.39 -8.68 0.75
CA PRO A 188 -5.55 -8.90 1.91
C PRO A 188 -6.40 -9.41 3.09
N ASN A 189 -6.18 -10.67 3.48
CA ASN A 189 -6.94 -11.32 4.54
C ASN A 189 -6.01 -12.08 5.49
N MET A 190 -6.00 -11.67 6.77
CA MET A 190 -5.18 -12.27 7.81
C MET A 190 -5.51 -13.75 8.05
N GLN A 191 -6.80 -14.11 8.07
CA GLN A 191 -7.22 -15.50 8.24
C GLN A 191 -6.76 -16.36 7.05
N ALA A 192 -6.82 -15.82 5.84
CA ALA A 192 -6.31 -16.51 4.66
C ALA A 192 -4.80 -16.72 4.75
N ALA A 193 -4.03 -15.75 5.26
CA ALA A 193 -2.61 -15.88 5.51
C ALA A 193 -2.30 -16.97 6.55
N LEU A 194 -3.05 -17.02 7.67
CA LEU A 194 -2.90 -18.06 8.69
C LEU A 194 -3.25 -19.47 8.18
N ASN A 195 -4.28 -19.58 7.34
CA ASN A 195 -4.63 -20.84 6.68
C ASN A 195 -3.51 -21.30 5.74
N ARG A 196 -2.99 -20.41 4.88
CA ARG A 196 -1.86 -20.71 3.98
C ARG A 196 -0.61 -21.10 4.75
N PHE A 197 -0.33 -20.45 5.88
CA PHE A 197 0.77 -20.84 6.77
C PHE A 197 0.62 -22.29 7.25
N ARG A 198 -0.60 -22.70 7.65
CA ARG A 198 -0.88 -24.08 8.10
C ARG A 198 -0.72 -25.10 6.99
N ASP A 199 -1.28 -24.81 5.82
CA ASP A 199 -1.20 -25.70 4.66
C ASP A 199 0.26 -25.91 4.27
N GLU A 200 1.04 -24.84 4.21
CA GLU A 200 2.47 -24.91 3.89
C GLU A 200 3.26 -25.66 4.97
N ALA A 201 2.98 -25.42 6.26
CA ALA A 201 3.61 -26.15 7.36
C ALA A 201 3.31 -27.66 7.29
N HIS A 202 2.10 -28.02 6.88
CA HIS A 202 1.70 -29.41 6.65
C HIS A 202 2.51 -30.04 5.50
N TRP A 203 2.58 -29.37 4.34
CA TRP A 203 3.39 -29.83 3.20
C TRP A 203 4.87 -29.98 3.55
N TRP A 204 5.44 -29.04 4.31
CA TRP A 204 6.83 -29.13 4.77
C TRP A 204 7.04 -30.33 5.70
N GLY A 205 6.07 -30.61 6.58
CA GLY A 205 6.07 -31.80 7.43
C GLY A 205 6.11 -33.09 6.60
N LEU A 206 5.24 -33.20 5.59
CA LEU A 206 5.22 -34.34 4.66
C LEU A 206 6.53 -34.47 3.87
N ALA A 207 7.16 -33.35 3.51
CA ALA A 207 8.48 -33.32 2.86
C ALA A 207 9.66 -33.61 3.80
N GLY A 208 9.41 -33.90 5.09
CA GLY A 208 10.44 -34.34 6.05
C GLY A 208 10.81 -33.32 7.13
N ALA A 209 10.15 -32.17 7.22
CA ALA A 209 10.34 -31.20 8.30
C ALA A 209 9.68 -31.66 9.63
N LYS A 210 10.11 -32.83 10.15
CA LYS A 210 9.52 -33.48 11.34
C LYS A 210 9.49 -32.57 12.57
N LYS A 211 10.53 -31.75 12.76
CA LYS A 211 10.60 -30.79 13.89
C LYS A 211 9.55 -29.67 13.81
N LEU A 212 9.12 -29.29 12.61
CA LEU A 212 8.02 -28.35 12.43
C LEU A 212 6.68 -29.02 12.74
N GLN A 213 6.50 -30.28 12.30
CA GLN A 213 5.30 -31.08 12.56
C GLN A 213 5.09 -31.33 14.07
N GLU A 214 6.17 -31.58 14.81
CA GLU A 214 6.17 -31.73 16.28
C GLU A 214 5.63 -30.49 17.03
N LEU A 215 5.54 -29.32 16.39
CA LEU A 215 4.99 -28.11 17.01
C LEU A 215 3.46 -28.05 17.04
N ASN A 216 2.75 -28.98 16.41
CA ASN A 216 1.27 -29.06 16.40
C ASN A 216 0.60 -27.73 15.99
N LEU A 217 1.05 -27.15 14.88
CA LEU A 217 0.59 -25.84 14.36
C LEU A 217 -0.87 -25.84 13.84
N GLY A 218 -1.61 -26.96 13.95
CA GLY A 218 -3.03 -27.05 13.57
C GLY A 218 -3.96 -26.13 14.37
N ARG A 219 -3.49 -25.53 15.47
CA ARG A 219 -4.25 -24.56 16.29
C ARG A 219 -4.08 -23.11 15.84
N VAL A 220 -3.19 -22.83 14.89
CA VAL A 220 -2.95 -21.47 14.39
C VAL A 220 -4.23 -20.93 13.73
N GLY A 221 -4.69 -19.75 14.16
CA GLY A 221 -5.90 -19.11 13.63
C GLY A 221 -7.23 -19.64 14.18
N ASN A 222 -7.21 -20.59 15.11
CA ASN A 222 -8.37 -20.99 15.92
C ASN A 222 -8.29 -20.26 17.27
N VAL A 223 -8.50 -18.94 17.27
CA VAL A 223 -8.63 -18.18 18.52
C VAL A 223 -10.11 -17.90 18.70
N SER A 224 -10.73 -18.67 19.60
CA SER A 224 -12.02 -18.36 20.23
C SER A 224 -11.89 -17.19 21.18
#